data_AF-A0A6S7I3I7-F1
#
_entry.id   AF-A0A6S7I3I7-F1
#
_cell.length_a   1.000
_cell.length_b   1.000
_cell.length_c   1.000
_cell.angle_alpha   90.00
_cell.angle_beta   90.00
_cell.angle_gamma   90.00
#
_symmetry.space_group_name_H-M   'P 1'
#
loop_
_entity.id
_entity.type
_entity.pdbx_description
1 polymer ?
#
loop_
_entity_poly.entity_id
_entity_poly.type
_entity_poly.pdbx_seq_one_letter_code
_entity_poly.pdbx_strand_id
1 'polypeptide(L)'
;MAAKMQLGVAPTLGMPWNKREDTLGVQLTHEENSATTKREILRHLAKVYDPLGLASPLTLLGKIIYRDICDAKLPWDAELDGVLKSRWLSWKRMLPDMITVPRPIARHQEPITDIQLHGFGDASNQGVSAVVYTLAKQDSRDTQTLVAAKSRLAKRGLTIPRLELVAGHMTANLVSNVVKAIGEERVSQQHAWLDSTVALYWIRGMGEYRQFVANRVIKIQAHSNIEWHHVPTSENPADICSRGGQPTEKWLNGPTWLGNEMKWPESPHFHASSESQSGAKVTREVSAAAVAEPERDDHVNLLEKHTLTKTLRIGAWVKKFTYNCKNKRDNRIGGPLRYDEILKEEKWWIAKVQKLISEEEREKRKDLNLQTNQDGLLECRGRIEGHYSLYLPDAALFSTKLVEREHRATLHGGISLTMTRIRQRYWIPKLRSLVKRVRSNCWGCKRSQAKPLGDPSSGPLPSSRTTGNTPYSVIGVDFAGPILYRASKKIERKAYLVVFACSLTRGVHLELLKSLETEEFLQSFKRFIARRGRPSVVYSDNGATFKAAVTWLRKVWKEEKFHELSSLQA
;
A
#
# COMPACT_ATOMS: atom_id res chain seq x y z
N MET A 1 -11.72 1.04 53.40
CA MET A 1 -11.73 2.24 52.51
C MET A 1 -12.53 1.89 51.27
N ALA A 2 -13.81 2.27 51.22
CA ALA A 2 -14.64 2.08 50.04
C ALA A 2 -14.16 3.00 48.93
N ALA A 3 -13.60 2.45 47.85
CA ALA A 3 -13.29 3.20 46.65
C ALA A 3 -14.60 3.74 46.07
N LYS A 4 -14.79 5.06 46.10
CA LYS A 4 -15.84 5.74 45.35
C LYS A 4 -15.61 5.44 43.86
N MET A 5 -16.26 4.40 43.33
CA MET A 5 -16.44 4.24 41.89
C MET A 5 -17.20 5.48 41.41
N GLN A 6 -16.50 6.41 40.76
CA GLN A 6 -17.15 7.45 39.98
C GLN A 6 -17.88 6.79 38.81
N LEU A 7 -19.14 6.42 39.05
CA LEU A 7 -20.13 5.94 38.09
C LEU A 7 -20.60 7.10 37.19
N GLY A 8 -19.67 7.72 36.47
CA GLY A 8 -19.91 8.83 35.57
C GLY A 8 -19.46 8.55 34.13
N VAL A 9 -19.91 9.40 33.20
CA VAL A 9 -19.40 9.43 31.82
C VAL A 9 -17.94 9.88 31.85
N ALA A 10 -17.03 9.07 31.33
CA ALA A 10 -15.62 9.42 31.18
C ALA A 10 -15.18 9.13 29.74
N PRO A 11 -14.27 9.92 29.15
CA PRO A 11 -13.79 9.65 27.80
C PRO A 11 -12.86 8.42 27.77
N THR A 12 -13.03 7.57 26.76
CA THR A 12 -12.10 6.48 26.39
C THR A 12 -11.64 6.69 24.96
N LEU A 13 -10.31 6.80 24.76
CA LEU A 13 -9.69 7.05 23.44
C LEU A 13 -10.27 8.26 22.69
N GLY A 14 -10.80 9.26 23.43
CA GLY A 14 -11.43 10.46 22.88
C GLY A 14 -12.93 10.36 22.63
N MET A 15 -13.56 9.21 22.86
CA MET A 15 -15.01 9.01 22.76
C MET A 15 -15.67 9.00 24.15
N PRO A 16 -16.83 9.65 24.36
CA PRO A 16 -17.62 9.49 25.59
C PRO A 16 -17.90 8.02 25.90
N TRP A 17 -17.64 7.56 27.13
CA TRP A 17 -17.98 6.22 27.59
C TRP A 17 -18.85 6.31 28.85
N ASN A 18 -20.07 5.81 28.76
CA ASN A 18 -20.93 5.62 29.92
C ASN A 18 -20.61 4.27 30.56
N LYS A 19 -19.92 4.29 31.70
CA LYS A 19 -19.49 3.09 32.42
C LYS A 19 -20.64 2.29 33.04
N ARG A 20 -21.77 2.93 33.31
CA ARG A 20 -22.92 2.31 33.96
C ARG A 20 -23.68 1.43 32.97
N GLU A 21 -23.97 1.99 31.80
CA GLU A 21 -24.68 1.28 30.72
C GLU A 21 -23.73 0.55 29.76
N ASP A 22 -22.42 0.72 29.96
CA ASP A 22 -21.33 0.25 29.09
C ASP A 22 -21.51 0.63 27.60
N THR A 23 -21.80 1.91 27.34
CA THR A 23 -22.03 2.44 25.99
C THR A 23 -20.96 3.45 25.58
N LEU A 24 -20.51 3.36 24.32
CA LEU A 24 -19.67 4.36 23.67
C LEU A 24 -20.55 5.39 22.94
N GLY A 25 -20.17 6.66 23.03
CA GLY A 25 -20.85 7.78 22.41
C GLY A 25 -20.01 8.47 21.32
N VAL A 26 -20.70 9.10 20.37
CA VAL A 26 -20.14 10.10 19.44
C VAL A 26 -20.89 11.39 19.62
N GLN A 27 -20.20 12.42 20.13
CA GLN A 27 -20.76 13.76 20.28
C GLN A 27 -20.85 14.45 18.90
N LEU A 28 -22.02 14.98 18.56
CA LEU A 28 -22.28 15.57 17.23
C LEU A 28 -22.60 17.06 17.30
N THR A 29 -23.19 17.51 18.40
CA THR A 29 -23.50 18.93 18.62
C THR A 29 -22.35 19.61 19.38
N HIS A 30 -22.07 20.85 18.96
CA HIS A 30 -21.16 21.76 19.62
C HIS A 30 -21.84 23.14 19.72
N GLU A 31 -21.67 23.83 20.85
CA GLU A 31 -22.40 25.07 21.21
C GLU A 31 -22.13 26.29 20.29
N GLU A 32 -21.29 26.19 19.27
CA GLU A 32 -21.00 27.30 18.36
C GLU A 32 -22.18 27.56 17.39
N ASN A 33 -22.99 28.57 17.69
CA ASN A 33 -24.27 28.85 17.01
C ASN A 33 -24.18 29.47 15.60
N SER A 34 -23.00 29.80 15.07
CA SER A 34 -22.90 30.72 13.91
C SER A 34 -22.01 30.26 12.76
N ALA A 35 -21.79 28.96 12.54
CA ALA A 35 -21.02 28.52 11.37
C ALA A 35 -21.77 28.88 10.06
N THR A 36 -21.41 30.03 9.47
CA THR A 36 -22.04 30.61 8.28
C THR A 36 -21.06 30.76 7.12
N THR A 37 -19.78 30.46 7.33
CA THR A 37 -18.75 30.48 6.29
C THR A 37 -18.26 29.08 5.93
N LYS A 38 -17.68 28.93 4.74
CA LYS A 38 -17.08 27.66 4.29
C LYS A 38 -16.01 27.14 5.27
N ARG A 39 -15.20 28.01 5.85
CA ARG A 39 -14.16 27.65 6.83
C ARG A 39 -14.77 27.10 8.12
N GLU A 40 -15.77 27.77 8.67
CA GLU A 40 -16.41 27.35 9.92
C GLU A 40 -17.17 26.04 9.77
N ILE A 41 -17.84 25.84 8.63
CA ILE A 41 -18.53 24.58 8.33
C ILE A 41 -17.54 23.41 8.28
N LEU A 42 -16.41 23.57 7.59
CA LEU A 42 -15.38 22.53 7.57
C LEU A 42 -14.86 22.24 8.98
N ARG A 43 -14.62 23.30 9.78
CA ARG A 43 -14.20 23.17 11.18
C ARG A 43 -15.24 22.40 11.99
N HIS A 44 -16.53 22.70 11.83
CA HIS A 44 -17.62 22.02 12.52
C HIS A 44 -17.67 20.52 12.15
N LEU A 45 -17.55 20.19 10.86
CA LEU A 45 -17.51 18.79 10.41
C LEU A 45 -16.28 18.04 10.93
N ALA A 46 -15.13 18.72 11.02
CA ALA A 46 -13.88 18.12 11.49
C ALA A 46 -13.82 17.93 13.02
N LYS A 47 -14.65 18.65 13.80
CA LYS A 47 -14.74 18.49 15.26
C LYS A 47 -15.40 17.18 15.70
N VAL A 48 -16.22 16.56 14.83
CA VAL A 48 -16.85 15.27 15.12
C VAL A 48 -15.79 14.18 15.13
N TYR A 49 -15.37 13.79 16.34
CA TYR A 49 -14.41 12.71 16.55
C TYR A 49 -15.13 11.35 16.57
N ASP A 50 -15.17 10.71 15.41
CA ASP A 50 -15.84 9.41 15.18
C ASP A 50 -14.86 8.41 14.52
N PRO A 51 -13.92 7.82 15.29
CA PRO A 51 -12.91 6.92 14.74
C PRO A 51 -13.50 5.60 14.23
N LEU A 52 -14.62 5.15 14.81
CA LEU A 52 -15.34 3.92 14.44
C LEU A 52 -16.39 4.16 13.36
N GLY A 53 -16.72 5.41 13.03
CA GLY A 53 -17.70 5.76 12.00
C GLY A 53 -19.15 5.49 12.38
N LEU A 54 -19.49 5.44 13.68
CA LEU A 54 -20.83 5.12 14.18
C LEU A 54 -21.88 6.16 13.74
N ALA A 55 -21.46 7.41 13.56
CA ALA A 55 -22.27 8.52 13.08
C ALA A 55 -22.09 8.78 11.56
N SER A 56 -21.53 7.82 10.81
CA SER A 56 -21.27 7.96 9.37
C SER A 56 -22.50 8.37 8.53
N PRO A 57 -23.73 7.89 8.79
CA PRO A 57 -24.92 8.33 8.05
C PRO A 57 -25.19 9.83 8.20
N LEU A 58 -25.02 10.38 9.41
CA LEU A 58 -25.23 11.80 9.69
C LEU A 58 -24.09 12.66 9.14
N THR A 59 -22.85 12.26 9.38
CA THR A 59 -21.68 13.03 8.95
C THR A 59 -21.52 13.04 7.43
N LEU A 60 -22.02 12.02 6.72
CA LEU A 60 -22.04 12.04 5.25
C LEU A 60 -22.94 13.15 4.71
N LEU A 61 -24.13 13.37 5.28
CA LEU A 61 -25.01 14.49 4.87
C LEU A 61 -24.30 15.83 4.98
N GLY A 62 -23.60 16.06 6.10
CA GLY A 62 -22.78 17.27 6.29
C GLY A 62 -21.68 17.39 5.23
N LYS A 63 -20.98 16.29 4.90
CA LYS A 63 -19.96 16.25 3.84
C LYS A 63 -20.56 16.52 2.45
N ILE A 64 -21.78 16.05 2.17
CA ILE A 64 -22.49 16.31 0.90
C ILE A 64 -22.81 17.80 0.78
N ILE A 65 -23.39 18.41 1.82
CA ILE A 65 -23.67 19.85 1.85
C ILE A 65 -22.37 20.65 1.66
N TYR A 66 -21.29 20.25 2.35
CA TYR A 66 -20.00 20.91 2.21
C TYR A 66 -19.40 20.79 0.79
N ARG A 67 -19.61 19.65 0.11
CA ARG A 67 -19.23 19.49 -1.30
C ARG A 67 -19.98 20.48 -2.18
N ASP A 68 -21.30 20.60 -2.00
CA ASP A 68 -22.13 21.55 -2.76
C ASP A 68 -21.68 23.00 -2.53
N ILE A 69 -21.30 23.36 -1.29
CA ILE A 69 -20.71 24.67 -0.96
C ILE A 69 -19.37 24.89 -1.67
N CYS A 70 -18.53 23.85 -1.77
CA CYS A 70 -17.28 23.94 -2.50
C CYS A 70 -17.51 24.15 -4.01
N ASP A 71 -18.54 23.54 -4.58
CA ASP A 71 -18.91 23.69 -5.99
C ASP A 71 -19.45 25.07 -6.34
N ALA A 72 -20.04 25.77 -5.36
CA ALA A 72 -20.43 27.17 -5.50
C ALA A 72 -19.22 28.13 -5.63
N LYS A 73 -17.98 27.63 -5.44
CA LYS A 73 -16.71 28.37 -5.58
C LYS A 73 -16.63 29.64 -4.73
N LEU A 74 -17.32 29.65 -3.58
CA LEU A 74 -17.26 30.75 -2.61
C LEU A 74 -15.87 30.86 -1.97
N PRO A 75 -15.40 32.09 -1.66
CA PRO A 75 -14.23 32.32 -0.80
C PRO A 75 -14.37 31.66 0.58
N TRP A 76 -13.25 31.43 1.27
CA TRP A 76 -13.24 30.70 2.54
C TRP A 76 -14.08 31.36 3.66
N ASP A 77 -14.04 32.68 3.72
CA ASP A 77 -14.60 33.48 4.80
C ASP A 77 -15.83 34.30 4.34
N ALA A 78 -16.35 33.99 3.13
CA ALA A 78 -17.59 34.57 2.66
C ALA A 78 -18.79 33.92 3.38
N GLU A 79 -19.76 34.74 3.78
CA GLU A 79 -21.03 34.24 4.30
C GLU A 79 -21.79 33.45 3.24
N LEU A 80 -22.38 32.34 3.67
CA LEU A 80 -23.34 31.60 2.87
C LEU A 80 -24.64 32.39 2.76
N ASP A 81 -25.24 32.36 1.58
CA ASP A 81 -26.56 32.92 1.32
C ASP A 81 -27.50 31.86 0.72
N GLY A 82 -28.79 32.22 0.70
CA GLY A 82 -29.85 31.44 0.06
C GLY A 82 -29.95 29.98 0.52
N VAL A 83 -30.03 29.08 -0.46
CA VAL A 83 -30.40 27.66 -0.26
C VAL A 83 -29.34 26.89 0.53
N LEU A 84 -28.05 27.18 0.33
CA LEU A 84 -26.96 26.44 0.97
C LEU A 84 -26.91 26.70 2.48
N LYS A 85 -27.09 27.97 2.90
CA LYS A 85 -27.20 28.34 4.32
C LYS A 85 -28.38 27.64 4.97
N SER A 86 -29.55 27.67 4.34
CA SER A 86 -30.76 27.01 4.85
C SER A 86 -30.61 25.49 4.97
N ARG A 87 -30.00 24.83 3.98
CA ARG A 87 -29.72 23.38 4.03
C ARG A 87 -28.76 23.02 5.17
N TRP A 88 -27.68 23.80 5.33
CA TRP A 88 -26.72 23.60 6.41
C TRP A 88 -27.36 23.76 7.80
N LEU A 89 -28.09 24.85 8.02
CA LEU A 89 -28.77 25.12 9.29
C LEU A 89 -29.88 24.10 9.58
N SER A 90 -30.57 23.60 8.55
CA SER A 90 -31.55 22.52 8.70
C SER A 90 -30.87 21.23 9.17
N TRP A 91 -29.80 20.80 8.49
CA TRP A 91 -29.04 19.61 8.88
C TRP A 91 -28.51 19.72 10.31
N LYS A 92 -27.94 20.86 10.69
CA LYS A 92 -27.43 21.08 12.05
C LYS A 92 -28.52 20.93 13.12
N ARG A 93 -29.72 21.46 12.87
CA ARG A 93 -30.87 21.32 13.78
C ARG A 93 -31.39 19.88 13.89
N MET A 94 -31.17 19.06 12.87
CA MET A 94 -31.58 17.65 12.86
C MET A 94 -30.56 16.71 13.49
N LEU A 95 -29.37 17.18 13.86
CA LEU A 95 -28.38 16.34 14.52
C LEU A 95 -28.83 16.03 15.96
N PRO A 96 -28.85 14.75 16.37
CA PRO A 96 -28.95 14.43 17.79
C PRO A 96 -27.67 14.90 18.50
N ASP A 97 -27.76 15.12 19.81
CA ASP A 97 -26.58 15.54 20.59
C ASP A 97 -25.46 14.49 20.58
N MET A 98 -25.87 13.23 20.68
CA MET A 98 -24.96 12.09 20.73
C MET A 98 -25.60 10.86 20.08
N ILE A 99 -24.80 10.05 19.40
CA ILE A 99 -25.14 8.66 19.06
C ILE A 99 -24.43 7.75 20.05
N THR A 100 -25.14 6.78 20.61
CA THR A 100 -24.56 5.78 21.51
C THR A 100 -24.73 4.36 20.98
N VAL A 101 -23.70 3.54 21.16
CA VAL A 101 -23.75 2.09 20.88
C VAL A 101 -23.19 1.33 22.09
N PRO A 102 -23.62 0.08 22.33
CA PRO A 102 -22.97 -0.77 23.32
C PRO A 102 -21.49 -0.95 23.00
N ARG A 103 -20.63 -0.77 24.00
CA ARG A 103 -19.18 -1.01 23.88
C ARG A 103 -18.84 -2.50 23.69
N PRO A 104 -19.43 -3.45 24.43
CA PRO A 104 -19.02 -4.84 24.33
C PRO A 104 -19.66 -5.51 23.11
N ILE A 105 -18.85 -6.28 22.37
CA ILE A 105 -19.32 -7.07 21.21
C ILE A 105 -20.14 -8.30 21.63
N ALA A 106 -20.01 -8.70 22.90
CA ALA A 106 -20.72 -9.80 23.55
C ALA A 106 -21.32 -9.25 24.87
N ARG A 107 -22.64 -9.26 25.01
CA ARG A 107 -23.32 -8.55 26.12
C ARG A 107 -23.48 -9.40 27.38
N HIS A 108 -23.34 -10.72 27.27
CA HIS A 108 -23.54 -11.63 28.39
C HIS A 108 -22.19 -11.90 29.08
N GLN A 109 -22.17 -11.96 30.42
CA GLN A 109 -20.96 -12.24 31.20
C GLN A 109 -20.67 -13.75 31.24
N GLU A 110 -20.49 -14.33 30.07
CA GLU A 110 -20.26 -15.77 29.86
C GLU A 110 -19.25 -15.98 28.72
N PRO A 111 -18.66 -17.19 28.60
CA PRO A 111 -17.70 -17.48 27.54
C PRO A 111 -18.28 -17.20 26.14
N ILE A 112 -17.48 -16.59 25.28
CA ILE A 112 -17.83 -16.40 23.87
C ILE A 112 -17.43 -17.69 23.15
N THR A 113 -18.40 -18.39 22.57
CA THR A 113 -18.17 -19.65 21.87
C THR A 113 -17.80 -19.44 20.41
N ASP A 114 -18.29 -18.36 19.80
CA ASP A 114 -18.04 -18.05 18.39
C ASP A 114 -18.11 -16.54 18.13
N ILE A 115 -17.31 -16.04 17.19
CA ILE A 115 -17.40 -14.66 16.68
C ILE A 115 -17.40 -14.69 15.16
N GLN A 116 -18.49 -14.17 14.59
CA GLN A 116 -18.65 -14.00 13.15
C GLN A 116 -18.70 -12.51 12.80
N LEU A 117 -18.14 -12.14 11.65
CA LEU A 117 -18.17 -10.77 11.14
C LEU A 117 -19.01 -10.67 9.87
N HIS A 118 -19.89 -9.67 9.83
CA HIS A 118 -20.73 -9.38 8.67
C HIS A 118 -20.51 -7.95 8.21
N GLY A 119 -19.82 -7.79 7.07
CA GLY A 119 -19.61 -6.50 6.42
C GLY A 119 -20.66 -6.23 5.34
N PHE A 120 -21.29 -5.06 5.35
CA PHE A 120 -22.22 -4.64 4.31
C PHE A 120 -21.65 -3.45 3.56
N GLY A 121 -21.70 -3.46 2.23
CA GLY A 121 -21.32 -2.34 1.39
C GLY A 121 -22.51 -1.78 0.62
N ASP A 122 -22.51 -0.47 0.41
CA ASP A 122 -23.45 0.17 -0.52
C ASP A 122 -22.82 1.40 -1.21
N ALA A 123 -23.36 1.75 -2.38
CA ALA A 123 -23.00 2.96 -3.08
C ALA A 123 -24.18 3.67 -3.73
N SER A 124 -24.18 5.00 -3.61
CA SER A 124 -25.08 5.89 -4.32
C SER A 124 -24.29 6.91 -5.15
N ASN A 125 -25.02 7.78 -5.87
CA ASN A 125 -24.42 8.94 -6.52
C ASN A 125 -23.86 9.98 -5.52
N GLN A 126 -24.27 9.92 -4.24
CA GLN A 126 -23.82 10.84 -3.21
C GLN A 126 -22.57 10.34 -2.48
N GLY A 127 -22.57 9.07 -2.08
CA GLY A 127 -21.58 8.47 -1.21
C GLY A 127 -21.40 6.98 -1.42
N VAL A 128 -20.32 6.46 -0.83
CA VAL A 128 -20.03 5.03 -0.73
C VAL A 128 -19.82 4.70 0.75
N SER A 129 -20.43 3.62 1.21
CA SER A 129 -20.43 3.20 2.61
C SER A 129 -20.00 1.76 2.77
N ALA A 130 -19.50 1.46 3.96
CA ALA A 130 -19.28 0.11 4.45
C ALA A 130 -19.57 0.10 5.95
N VAL A 131 -20.18 -0.97 6.44
CA VAL A 131 -20.49 -1.17 7.86
C VAL A 131 -20.21 -2.61 8.24
N VAL A 132 -19.70 -2.85 9.45
CA VAL A 132 -19.36 -4.18 9.97
C VAL A 132 -20.07 -4.39 11.28
N TYR A 133 -20.79 -5.51 11.35
CA TYR A 133 -21.42 -6.04 12.55
C TYR A 133 -20.67 -7.29 13.02
N THR A 134 -20.60 -7.48 14.34
CA THR A 134 -20.26 -8.76 14.95
C THR A 134 -21.53 -9.52 15.29
N LEU A 135 -21.51 -10.84 15.09
CA LEU A 135 -22.40 -11.79 15.73
C LEU A 135 -21.54 -12.61 16.70
N ALA A 136 -21.67 -12.34 18.00
CA ALA A 136 -21.00 -13.10 19.05
C ALA A 136 -21.98 -14.14 19.61
N LYS A 137 -21.63 -15.42 19.53
CA LYS A 137 -22.43 -16.51 20.09
C LYS A 137 -22.02 -16.77 21.53
N GLN A 138 -23.02 -16.91 22.38
CA GLN A 138 -22.88 -17.18 23.80
C GLN A 138 -24.03 -18.10 24.24
N ASP A 139 -23.83 -18.86 25.31
CA ASP A 139 -24.77 -19.90 25.74
C ASP A 139 -26.19 -19.38 26.01
N SER A 140 -26.31 -18.17 26.56
CA SER A 140 -27.60 -17.55 26.85
C SER A 140 -28.26 -17.01 25.58
N ARG A 141 -27.52 -16.19 24.81
CA ARG A 141 -28.05 -15.53 23.62
C ARG A 141 -26.94 -14.94 22.74
N ASP A 142 -27.13 -15.06 21.43
CA ASP A 142 -26.32 -14.37 20.44
C ASP A 142 -26.47 -12.85 20.51
N THR A 143 -25.34 -12.15 20.41
CA THR A 143 -25.29 -10.69 20.41
C THR A 143 -24.88 -10.17 19.03
N GLN A 144 -25.74 -9.35 18.42
CA GLN A 144 -25.43 -8.56 17.23
C GLN A 144 -25.02 -7.13 17.64
N THR A 145 -23.87 -6.65 17.15
CA THR A 145 -23.37 -5.31 17.52
C THR A 145 -22.70 -4.62 16.33
N LEU A 146 -23.05 -3.36 16.08
CA LEU A 146 -22.32 -2.46 15.18
C LEU A 146 -20.91 -2.20 15.73
N VAL A 147 -19.87 -2.60 14.99
CA VAL A 147 -18.47 -2.44 15.43
C VAL A 147 -17.82 -1.23 14.79
N ALA A 148 -17.94 -1.13 13.46
CA ALA A 148 -17.29 -0.07 12.71
C ALA A 148 -18.04 0.20 11.41
N ALA A 149 -17.99 1.44 10.98
CA ALA A 149 -18.50 1.89 9.70
C ALA A 149 -17.56 2.92 9.08
N LYS A 150 -17.78 3.15 7.79
CA LYS A 150 -17.06 4.19 7.05
C LYS A 150 -17.95 4.70 5.94
N SER A 151 -17.96 6.02 5.76
CA SER A 151 -18.56 6.67 4.59
C SER A 151 -17.57 7.61 3.90
N ARG A 152 -17.70 7.72 2.58
CA ARG A 152 -16.94 8.63 1.72
C ARG A 152 -17.84 9.23 0.67
N LEU A 153 -17.58 10.47 0.26
CA LEU A 153 -18.25 11.07 -0.90
C LEU A 153 -17.97 10.26 -2.15
N ALA A 154 -19.00 10.02 -2.96
CA ALA A 154 -18.87 9.31 -4.22
C ALA A 154 -17.97 10.11 -5.18
N LYS A 155 -17.11 9.39 -5.90
CA LYS A 155 -16.21 10.00 -6.88
C LYS A 155 -16.99 10.34 -8.14
N ARG A 156 -16.91 11.61 -8.58
CA ARG A 156 -17.52 12.06 -9.84
C ARG A 156 -16.97 11.30 -11.05
N GLY A 157 -17.85 11.03 -12.02
CA GLY A 157 -17.50 10.39 -13.28
C GLY A 157 -17.33 8.86 -13.22
N LEU A 158 -17.73 8.23 -12.11
CA LEU A 158 -17.87 6.77 -12.05
C LEU A 158 -19.34 6.38 -12.27
N THR A 159 -19.56 5.25 -12.95
CA THR A 159 -20.88 4.63 -13.06
C THR A 159 -21.28 4.00 -11.72
N ILE A 160 -22.58 3.81 -11.50
CA ILE A 160 -23.10 3.18 -10.26
C ILE A 160 -22.45 1.80 -10.02
N PRO A 161 -22.36 0.88 -11.02
CA PRO A 161 -21.65 -0.39 -10.82
C PRO A 161 -20.21 -0.27 -10.35
N ARG A 162 -19.47 0.75 -10.81
CA ARG A 162 -18.10 1.00 -10.36
C ARG A 162 -18.04 1.53 -8.94
N LEU A 163 -19.04 2.31 -8.53
CA LEU A 163 -19.17 2.79 -7.15
C LEU A 163 -19.55 1.64 -6.21
N GLU A 164 -20.43 0.74 -6.63
CA GLU A 164 -20.79 -0.48 -5.89
C GLU A 164 -19.57 -1.40 -5.71
N LEU A 165 -18.75 -1.58 -6.75
CA LEU A 165 -17.47 -2.29 -6.61
C LEU A 165 -16.47 -1.55 -5.70
N VAL A 166 -16.54 -0.22 -5.63
CA VAL A 166 -15.77 0.57 -4.66
C VAL A 166 -16.26 0.34 -3.24
N ALA A 167 -17.57 0.16 -3.04
CA ALA A 167 -18.19 -0.22 -1.77
C ALA A 167 -17.71 -1.60 -1.33
N GLY A 168 -17.80 -2.62 -2.19
CA GLY A 168 -17.31 -3.96 -1.88
C GLY A 168 -15.85 -3.97 -1.46
N HIS A 169 -14.97 -3.26 -2.16
CA HIS A 169 -13.58 -3.12 -1.71
C HIS A 169 -13.43 -2.37 -0.38
N MET A 170 -14.30 -1.40 -0.08
CA MET A 170 -14.28 -0.73 1.22
C MET A 170 -14.73 -1.68 2.34
N THR A 171 -15.75 -2.49 2.10
CA THR A 171 -16.24 -3.54 2.99
C THR A 171 -15.16 -4.58 3.29
N ALA A 172 -14.50 -5.12 2.26
CA ALA A 172 -13.43 -6.11 2.44
C ALA A 172 -12.30 -5.60 3.35
N ASN A 173 -11.85 -4.36 3.12
CA ASN A 173 -10.81 -3.75 3.95
C ASN A 173 -11.30 -3.45 5.38
N LEU A 174 -12.56 -3.05 5.55
CA LEU A 174 -13.11 -2.77 6.88
C LEU A 174 -13.24 -4.06 7.70
N VAL A 175 -13.75 -5.15 7.11
CA VAL A 175 -13.79 -6.48 7.73
C VAL A 175 -12.37 -6.91 8.13
N SER A 176 -11.41 -6.87 7.21
CA SER A 176 -10.01 -7.23 7.50
C SER A 176 -9.39 -6.42 8.64
N ASN A 177 -9.70 -5.11 8.73
CA ASN A 177 -9.23 -4.27 9.83
C ASN A 177 -9.87 -4.67 11.17
N VAL A 178 -11.16 -5.00 11.17
CA VAL A 178 -11.86 -5.45 12.39
C VAL A 178 -11.34 -6.82 12.85
N VAL A 179 -11.12 -7.75 11.93
CA VAL A 179 -10.48 -9.06 12.24
C VAL A 179 -9.16 -8.84 12.96
N LYS A 180 -8.28 -8.00 12.40
CA LYS A 180 -6.97 -7.70 13.01
C LYS A 180 -7.07 -7.06 14.39
N ALA A 181 -8.11 -6.27 14.63
CA ALA A 181 -8.34 -5.62 15.93
C ALA A 181 -8.88 -6.59 16.99
N ILE A 182 -9.72 -7.56 16.58
CA ILE A 182 -10.29 -8.58 17.47
C ILE A 182 -9.28 -9.72 17.75
N GLY A 183 -8.48 -10.10 16.74
CA GLY A 183 -7.60 -11.26 16.74
C GLY A 183 -8.08 -12.28 15.70
N GLU A 184 -7.20 -12.65 14.76
CA GLU A 184 -7.52 -13.58 13.67
C GLU A 184 -7.95 -14.95 14.19
N GLU A 185 -7.40 -15.39 15.33
CA GLU A 185 -7.70 -16.67 15.96
C GLU A 185 -9.08 -16.74 16.62
N ARG A 186 -9.72 -15.58 16.85
CA ARG A 186 -11.01 -15.48 17.54
C ARG A 186 -12.19 -15.37 16.60
N VAL A 187 -11.95 -14.96 15.35
CA VAL A 187 -13.00 -14.78 14.34
C VAL A 187 -13.07 -16.04 13.48
N SER A 188 -14.16 -16.79 13.62
CA SER A 188 -14.34 -18.05 12.89
C SER A 188 -14.74 -17.84 11.43
N GLN A 189 -15.59 -16.82 11.18
CA GLN A 189 -16.21 -16.60 9.88
C GLN A 189 -16.25 -15.10 9.52
N GLN A 190 -16.07 -14.83 8.22
CA GLN A 190 -16.04 -13.49 7.66
C GLN A 190 -16.96 -13.45 6.45
N HIS A 191 -18.06 -12.72 6.56
CA HIS A 191 -19.06 -12.57 5.51
C HIS A 191 -19.11 -11.12 5.03
N ALA A 192 -19.31 -10.94 3.73
CA ALA A 192 -19.55 -9.64 3.11
C ALA A 192 -20.80 -9.67 2.22
N TRP A 193 -21.56 -8.59 2.28
CA TRP A 193 -22.89 -8.47 1.68
C TRP A 193 -22.94 -7.24 0.77
N LEU A 194 -23.47 -7.44 -0.43
CA LEU A 194 -23.78 -6.37 -1.40
C LEU A 194 -25.16 -6.59 -2.00
N ASP A 195 -25.86 -5.52 -2.33
CA ASP A 195 -27.11 -5.56 -3.10
C ASP A 195 -26.88 -5.52 -4.60
N SER A 196 -25.73 -5.03 -5.04
CA SER A 196 -25.31 -5.07 -6.44
C SER A 196 -24.94 -6.48 -6.90
N THR A 197 -25.86 -7.10 -7.63
CA THR A 197 -25.61 -8.35 -8.36
C THR A 197 -24.51 -8.20 -9.40
N VAL A 198 -24.36 -7.01 -9.99
CA VAL A 198 -23.30 -6.68 -10.96
C VAL A 198 -21.92 -6.70 -10.29
N ALA A 199 -21.78 -6.05 -9.12
CA ALA A 199 -20.53 -6.05 -8.38
C ALA A 199 -20.17 -7.45 -7.87
N LEU A 200 -21.16 -8.22 -7.38
CA LEU A 200 -20.97 -9.61 -6.95
C LEU A 200 -20.54 -10.52 -8.10
N TYR A 201 -21.16 -10.38 -9.28
CA TYR A 201 -20.76 -11.09 -10.50
C TYR A 201 -19.28 -10.83 -10.84
N TRP A 202 -18.83 -9.57 -10.76
CA TRP A 202 -17.43 -9.22 -10.97
C TRP A 202 -16.49 -9.78 -9.90
N ILE A 203 -16.89 -9.74 -8.62
CA ILE A 203 -16.08 -10.24 -7.50
C ILE A 203 -15.87 -11.75 -7.60
N ARG A 204 -16.86 -12.50 -8.11
CA ARG A 204 -16.78 -13.95 -8.31
C ARG A 204 -15.91 -14.37 -9.51
N GLY A 205 -15.29 -13.42 -10.23
CA GLY A 205 -14.39 -13.71 -11.34
C GLY A 205 -15.10 -14.20 -12.61
N MET A 206 -16.42 -14.02 -12.68
CA MET A 206 -17.21 -14.35 -13.85
C MET A 206 -17.08 -13.20 -14.88
N GLY A 207 -16.16 -13.29 -15.83
CA GLY A 207 -16.03 -12.34 -16.97
C GLY A 207 -14.66 -11.66 -17.16
N GLU A 208 -14.43 -11.08 -18.34
CA GLU A 208 -13.22 -10.32 -18.68
C GLU A 208 -13.39 -8.81 -18.49
N TYR A 209 -12.71 -8.23 -17.51
CA TYR A 209 -12.98 -6.86 -17.09
C TYR A 209 -12.00 -5.81 -17.64
N ARG A 210 -12.50 -4.58 -17.82
CA ARG A 210 -11.64 -3.40 -18.03
C ARG A 210 -10.75 -3.15 -16.81
N GLN A 211 -9.60 -2.50 -17.03
CA GLN A 211 -8.55 -2.33 -16.02
C GLN A 211 -9.01 -1.81 -14.65
N PHE A 212 -10.01 -0.90 -14.59
CA PHE A 212 -10.54 -0.42 -13.31
C PHE A 212 -11.20 -1.54 -12.49
N VAL A 213 -12.09 -2.30 -13.14
CA VAL A 213 -12.84 -3.40 -12.51
C VAL A 213 -11.88 -4.53 -12.17
N ALA A 214 -11.02 -4.95 -13.11
CA ALA A 214 -10.02 -5.99 -12.89
C ALA A 214 -9.11 -5.69 -11.68
N ASN A 215 -8.53 -4.48 -11.61
CA ASN A 215 -7.67 -4.10 -10.50
C ASN A 215 -8.39 -4.07 -9.15
N ARG A 216 -9.70 -3.79 -9.15
CA ARG A 216 -10.51 -3.72 -7.92
C ARG A 216 -10.93 -5.10 -7.46
N VAL A 217 -11.34 -5.96 -8.39
CA VAL A 217 -11.64 -7.37 -8.15
C VAL A 217 -10.42 -8.08 -7.57
N ILE A 218 -9.22 -7.91 -8.15
CA ILE A 218 -7.98 -8.50 -7.61
C ILE A 218 -7.75 -8.11 -6.15
N LYS A 219 -7.99 -6.85 -5.79
CA LYS A 219 -7.82 -6.36 -4.41
C LYS A 219 -8.89 -6.89 -3.46
N ILE A 220 -10.10 -7.12 -3.94
CA ILE A 220 -11.17 -7.73 -3.15
C ILE A 220 -10.85 -9.20 -2.92
N GLN A 221 -10.50 -9.93 -3.98
CA GLN A 221 -10.16 -11.36 -3.95
C GLN A 221 -8.88 -11.68 -3.16
N ALA A 222 -8.00 -10.69 -2.94
CA ALA A 222 -6.86 -10.82 -2.04
C ALA A 222 -7.28 -11.08 -0.57
N HIS A 223 -8.54 -10.79 -0.21
CA HIS A 223 -9.14 -11.15 1.08
C HIS A 223 -9.89 -12.48 0.94
N SER A 224 -9.14 -13.57 0.76
CA SER A 224 -9.69 -14.91 0.44
C SER A 224 -10.60 -15.52 1.51
N ASN A 225 -10.51 -15.04 2.76
CA ASN A 225 -11.29 -15.56 3.88
C ASN A 225 -12.71 -14.96 3.96
N ILE A 226 -13.01 -13.96 3.11
CA ILE A 226 -14.31 -13.27 3.09
C ILE A 226 -15.24 -13.97 2.08
N GLU A 227 -16.35 -14.49 2.58
CA GLU A 227 -17.41 -15.05 1.76
C GLU A 227 -18.41 -13.97 1.31
N TRP A 228 -18.75 -13.95 0.02
CA TRP A 228 -19.57 -12.89 -0.59
C TRP A 228 -21.00 -13.33 -0.87
N HIS A 229 -21.93 -12.59 -0.28
CA HIS A 229 -23.37 -12.83 -0.32
C HIS A 229 -24.13 -11.65 -0.94
N HIS A 230 -25.32 -11.94 -1.46
CA HIS A 230 -26.27 -10.92 -1.88
C HIS A 230 -27.19 -10.52 -0.72
N VAL A 231 -27.54 -9.24 -0.63
CA VAL A 231 -28.58 -8.73 0.28
C VAL A 231 -29.54 -7.82 -0.50
N PRO A 232 -30.86 -7.93 -0.36
CA PRO A 232 -31.78 -6.98 -0.98
C PRO A 232 -31.50 -5.54 -0.51
N THR A 233 -31.61 -4.54 -1.39
CA THR A 233 -31.35 -3.13 -1.05
C THR A 233 -32.15 -2.65 0.17
N SER A 234 -33.43 -3.07 0.31
CA SER A 234 -34.26 -2.74 1.48
C SER A 234 -33.73 -3.31 2.79
N GLU A 235 -32.97 -4.40 2.72
CA GLU A 235 -32.35 -5.10 3.84
C GLU A 235 -30.88 -4.69 4.06
N ASN A 236 -30.29 -3.89 3.18
CA ASN A 236 -28.91 -3.46 3.28
C ASN A 236 -28.74 -2.29 4.27
N PRO A 237 -28.15 -2.49 5.47
CA PRO A 237 -27.95 -1.41 6.42
C PRO A 237 -26.95 -0.35 5.92
N ALA A 238 -26.13 -0.65 4.92
CA ALA A 238 -25.17 0.30 4.37
C ALA A 238 -25.85 1.39 3.51
N ASP A 239 -27.06 1.17 3.00
CA ASP A 239 -27.77 2.09 2.08
C ASP A 239 -27.99 3.47 2.69
N ILE A 240 -28.49 3.52 3.93
CA ILE A 240 -28.70 4.78 4.64
C ILE A 240 -27.39 5.58 4.81
N CYS A 241 -26.27 4.87 4.93
CA CYS A 241 -24.96 5.47 5.10
C CYS A 241 -24.34 5.93 3.78
N SER A 242 -24.75 5.37 2.63
CA SER A 242 -24.23 5.79 1.31
C SER A 242 -24.96 7.04 0.79
N ARG A 243 -26.22 7.22 1.20
CA ARG A 243 -27.07 8.37 0.86
C ARG A 243 -27.00 9.49 1.90
N GLY A 244 -26.73 9.10 3.15
CA GLY A 244 -26.80 9.95 4.32
C GLY A 244 -28.23 9.99 4.87
N GLY A 245 -28.37 9.91 6.19
CA GLY A 245 -29.69 9.80 6.83
C GLY A 245 -29.61 9.68 8.35
N GLN A 246 -30.77 9.63 9.00
CA GLN A 246 -30.89 9.39 10.43
C GLN A 246 -30.66 7.90 10.75
N PRO A 247 -29.76 7.55 11.68
CA PRO A 247 -29.54 6.15 12.07
C PRO A 247 -30.84 5.45 12.44
N THR A 248 -31.09 4.30 11.84
CA THR A 248 -32.26 3.46 12.12
C THR A 248 -31.89 2.30 13.07
N GLU A 249 -32.88 1.60 13.60
CA GLU A 249 -32.65 0.36 14.36
C GLU A 249 -31.83 -0.67 13.54
N LYS A 250 -32.10 -0.78 12.23
CA LYS A 250 -31.34 -1.63 11.30
C LYS A 250 -29.88 -1.20 11.17
N TRP A 251 -29.58 0.10 11.27
CA TRP A 251 -28.20 0.59 11.30
C TRP A 251 -27.48 0.27 12.62
N LEU A 252 -28.19 0.34 13.74
CA LEU A 252 -27.57 0.13 15.06
C LEU A 252 -27.35 -1.35 15.37
N ASN A 253 -28.29 -2.20 14.95
CA ASN A 253 -28.31 -3.61 15.33
C ASN A 253 -28.02 -4.57 14.15
N GLY A 254 -28.04 -4.08 12.91
CA GLY A 254 -27.95 -4.90 11.71
C GLY A 254 -29.27 -5.60 11.37
N PRO A 255 -29.30 -6.40 10.29
CA PRO A 255 -30.48 -7.17 9.92
C PRO A 255 -30.80 -8.30 10.90
N THR A 256 -32.08 -8.47 11.25
CA THR A 256 -32.53 -9.41 12.29
C THR A 256 -32.27 -10.89 11.94
N TRP A 257 -32.15 -11.20 10.65
CA TRP A 257 -31.87 -12.55 10.15
C TRP A 257 -30.39 -12.95 10.24
N LEU A 258 -29.48 -12.04 10.59
CA LEU A 258 -28.03 -12.32 10.64
C LEU A 258 -27.70 -13.56 11.48
N GLY A 259 -28.35 -13.73 12.63
CA GLY A 259 -28.11 -14.85 13.56
C GLY A 259 -28.70 -16.19 13.12
N ASN A 260 -29.39 -16.25 11.98
CA ASN A 260 -30.00 -17.49 11.49
C ASN A 260 -29.67 -17.68 10.00
N GLU A 261 -28.66 -18.50 9.73
CA GLU A 261 -28.19 -18.84 8.38
C GLU A 261 -29.31 -19.34 7.45
N MET A 262 -30.30 -20.06 7.97
CA MET A 262 -31.44 -20.55 7.18
C MET A 262 -32.39 -19.43 6.72
N LYS A 263 -32.29 -18.24 7.31
CA LYS A 263 -33.07 -17.04 6.96
C LYS A 263 -32.25 -16.03 6.16
N TRP A 264 -31.01 -16.36 5.79
CA TRP A 264 -30.20 -15.47 4.98
C TRP A 264 -30.84 -15.30 3.60
N PRO A 265 -30.75 -14.08 3.01
CA PRO A 265 -31.27 -13.85 1.68
C PRO A 265 -30.64 -14.80 0.66
N GLU A 266 -31.47 -15.39 -0.20
CA GLU A 266 -30.96 -16.21 -1.29
C GLU A 266 -30.10 -15.37 -2.24
N SER A 267 -28.98 -15.95 -2.66
CA SER A 267 -28.16 -15.37 -3.71
C SER A 267 -28.84 -15.62 -5.06
N PRO A 268 -29.24 -14.56 -5.81
CA PRO A 268 -29.83 -14.74 -7.12
C PRO A 268 -28.81 -15.41 -8.07
N HIS A 269 -29.30 -16.11 -9.08
CA HIS A 269 -28.44 -16.58 -10.16
C HIS A 269 -27.78 -15.39 -10.85
N PHE A 270 -26.46 -15.26 -10.70
CA PHE A 270 -25.70 -14.14 -11.25
C PHE A 270 -25.51 -14.35 -12.77
N HIS A 271 -26.41 -13.78 -13.56
CA HIS A 271 -26.30 -13.77 -15.01
C HIS A 271 -25.53 -12.54 -15.51
N ALA A 272 -24.90 -12.67 -16.68
CA ALA A 272 -24.35 -11.50 -17.36
C ALA A 272 -25.50 -10.56 -17.77
N SER A 273 -25.48 -9.31 -17.29
CA SER A 273 -26.39 -8.25 -17.70
C SER A 273 -25.67 -7.28 -18.63
N SER A 274 -26.42 -6.49 -19.41
CA SER A 274 -25.86 -5.43 -20.24
C SER A 274 -24.97 -4.45 -19.43
N GLU A 275 -25.33 -4.21 -18.17
CA GLU A 275 -24.55 -3.39 -17.23
C GLU A 275 -23.31 -4.09 -16.70
N SER A 276 -23.35 -5.39 -16.41
CA SER A 276 -22.16 -6.16 -16.04
C SER A 276 -21.18 -6.32 -17.20
N GLN A 277 -21.69 -6.39 -18.44
CA GLN A 277 -20.94 -6.35 -19.69
C GLN A 277 -20.40 -4.96 -20.05
N SER A 278 -21.01 -3.86 -19.58
CA SER A 278 -20.47 -2.51 -19.78
C SER A 278 -19.11 -2.30 -19.09
N GLY A 279 -18.85 -3.07 -18.01
CA GLY A 279 -17.57 -3.19 -17.32
C GLY A 279 -16.61 -4.19 -17.97
N ALA A 280 -17.12 -5.07 -18.83
CA ALA A 280 -16.33 -5.98 -19.62
C ALA A 280 -15.55 -5.23 -20.72
N LYS A 281 -14.46 -5.83 -21.21
CA LYS A 281 -13.85 -5.37 -22.46
C LYS A 281 -14.96 -5.33 -23.51
N VAL A 282 -15.17 -4.18 -24.13
CA VAL A 282 -16.00 -4.12 -25.33
C VAL A 282 -15.21 -4.83 -26.41
N THR A 283 -15.47 -6.11 -26.59
CA THR A 283 -15.39 -6.72 -27.90
C THR A 283 -16.67 -6.27 -28.58
N ARG A 284 -16.55 -5.32 -29.52
CA ARG A 284 -17.68 -4.94 -30.37
C ARG A 284 -18.10 -6.20 -31.12
N GLU A 285 -19.23 -6.78 -30.73
CA GLU A 285 -19.95 -7.75 -31.55
C GLU A 285 -20.43 -7.00 -32.79
N VAL A 286 -19.73 -7.24 -33.91
CA VAL A 286 -20.31 -7.07 -35.23
C VAL A 286 -21.01 -8.39 -35.52
N SER A 287 -22.31 -8.32 -35.73
CA SER A 287 -23.18 -9.41 -36.13
C SER A 287 -22.57 -10.25 -37.25
N ALA A 288 -22.30 -11.52 -37.01
CA ALA A 288 -22.12 -12.53 -38.06
C ALA A 288 -22.33 -13.93 -37.48
N ALA A 289 -23.10 -14.73 -38.22
CA ALA A 289 -23.46 -16.11 -37.94
C ALA A 289 -22.28 -16.98 -37.48
N ALA A 290 -22.56 -17.90 -36.55
CA ALA A 290 -21.80 -19.10 -36.20
C ALA A 290 -20.28 -19.07 -36.49
N VAL A 291 -19.46 -18.70 -35.50
CA VAL A 291 -18.00 -18.94 -35.54
C VAL A 291 -17.51 -19.44 -34.18
N ALA A 292 -16.65 -20.45 -34.23
CA ALA A 292 -16.01 -21.16 -33.12
C ALA A 292 -15.25 -20.24 -32.14
N GLU A 293 -14.95 -20.77 -30.94
CA GLU A 293 -14.15 -20.13 -29.88
C GLU A 293 -12.93 -19.35 -30.44
N PRO A 294 -12.60 -18.16 -29.89
CA PRO A 294 -11.49 -17.38 -30.41
C PRO A 294 -10.16 -18.10 -30.13
N GLU A 295 -9.48 -18.51 -31.20
CA GLU A 295 -8.10 -18.97 -31.16
C GLU A 295 -7.22 -17.98 -30.37
N ARG A 296 -6.57 -18.46 -29.31
CA ARG A 296 -5.54 -17.70 -28.60
C ARG A 296 -4.42 -17.39 -29.59
N ASP A 297 -4.10 -16.11 -29.78
CA ASP A 297 -3.03 -15.68 -30.68
C ASP A 297 -1.65 -16.12 -30.14
N ASP A 298 -1.15 -17.24 -30.66
CA ASP A 298 0.13 -17.85 -30.27
C ASP A 298 1.31 -16.89 -30.36
N HIS A 299 1.27 -15.92 -31.28
CA HIS A 299 2.32 -14.92 -31.38
C HIS A 299 2.34 -14.00 -30.16
N VAL A 300 1.17 -13.59 -29.64
CA VAL A 300 1.08 -12.73 -28.45
C VAL A 300 1.55 -13.50 -27.22
N ASN A 301 1.16 -14.77 -27.08
CA ASN A 301 1.66 -15.68 -26.04
C ASN A 301 3.19 -15.79 -26.07
N LEU A 302 3.78 -15.90 -27.27
CA LEU A 302 5.24 -15.94 -27.46
C LEU A 302 5.93 -14.64 -27.02
N LEU A 303 5.31 -13.49 -27.30
CA LEU A 303 5.82 -12.18 -26.91
C LEU A 303 5.73 -11.93 -25.40
N GLU A 304 4.69 -12.45 -24.74
CA GLU A 304 4.56 -12.38 -23.27
C GLU A 304 5.69 -13.14 -22.57
N LYS A 305 5.90 -14.41 -22.98
CA LYS A 305 6.86 -15.34 -22.37
C LYS A 305 8.32 -14.97 -22.60
N HIS A 306 8.65 -14.22 -23.64
CA HIS A 306 10.04 -14.00 -24.06
C HIS A 306 10.42 -12.52 -24.24
N THR A 307 11.72 -12.25 -24.38
CA THR A 307 12.23 -10.93 -24.74
C THR A 307 11.93 -10.65 -26.21
N LEU A 308 11.78 -9.38 -26.59
CA LEU A 308 11.50 -9.00 -27.98
C LEU A 308 12.51 -9.64 -28.96
N THR A 309 13.80 -9.59 -28.64
CA THR A 309 14.86 -10.18 -29.48
C THR A 309 14.66 -11.68 -29.68
N LYS A 310 14.27 -12.43 -28.64
CA LYS A 310 14.02 -13.86 -28.74
C LYS A 310 12.75 -14.14 -29.56
N THR A 311 11.67 -13.39 -29.32
CA THR A 311 10.42 -13.49 -30.09
C THR A 311 10.64 -13.25 -31.58
N LEU A 312 11.37 -12.19 -31.96
CA LEU A 312 11.68 -11.89 -33.35
C LEU A 312 12.53 -12.98 -34.02
N ARG A 313 13.49 -13.57 -33.30
CA ARG A 313 14.28 -14.69 -33.83
C ARG A 313 13.46 -15.96 -34.01
N ILE A 314 12.58 -16.27 -33.07
CA ILE A 314 11.68 -17.43 -33.19
C ILE A 314 10.76 -17.24 -34.40
N GLY A 315 10.11 -16.08 -34.54
CA GLY A 315 9.24 -15.78 -35.69
C GLY A 315 9.97 -15.86 -37.02
N ALA A 316 11.21 -15.32 -37.10
CA ALA A 316 12.04 -15.43 -38.28
C ALA A 316 12.41 -16.89 -38.63
N TRP A 317 12.74 -17.71 -37.62
CA TRP A 317 12.99 -19.15 -37.83
C TRP A 317 11.75 -19.88 -38.32
N VAL A 318 10.59 -19.62 -37.73
CA VAL A 318 9.31 -20.21 -38.15
C VAL A 318 9.01 -19.83 -39.59
N LYS A 319 9.20 -18.56 -39.99
CA LYS A 319 9.03 -18.13 -41.39
C LYS A 319 10.01 -18.79 -42.34
N LYS A 320 11.29 -18.92 -41.98
CA LYS A 320 12.30 -19.64 -42.77
C LYS A 320 11.93 -21.13 -42.94
N PHE A 321 11.50 -21.77 -41.85
CA PHE A 321 11.05 -23.15 -41.88
C PHE A 321 9.85 -23.33 -42.82
N THR A 322 8.80 -22.51 -42.65
CA THR A 322 7.61 -22.54 -43.51
C THR A 322 7.95 -22.28 -44.97
N TYR A 323 8.87 -21.37 -45.27
CA TYR A 323 9.37 -21.14 -46.62
C TYR A 323 10.06 -22.39 -47.19
N ASN A 324 10.95 -23.03 -46.42
CA ASN A 324 11.66 -24.23 -46.86
C ASN A 324 10.75 -25.45 -47.05
N CYS A 325 9.67 -25.55 -46.26
CA CYS A 325 8.64 -26.59 -46.43
C CYS A 325 7.84 -26.41 -47.71
N LYS A 326 7.65 -25.17 -48.17
CA LYS A 326 6.88 -24.83 -49.39
C LYS A 326 7.71 -24.83 -50.67
N ASN A 327 9.04 -24.95 -50.58
CA ASN A 327 9.96 -24.84 -51.72
C ASN A 327 10.77 -26.11 -51.96
N LYS A 328 11.12 -26.34 -53.24
CA LYS A 328 12.04 -27.41 -53.67
C LYS A 328 13.43 -27.21 -53.05
N ARG A 329 14.19 -28.30 -52.93
CA ARG A 329 15.48 -28.35 -52.21
C ARG A 329 16.46 -27.26 -52.65
N ASP A 330 16.51 -26.96 -53.95
CA ASP A 330 17.45 -25.98 -54.53
C ASP A 330 17.11 -24.53 -54.16
N ASN A 331 15.86 -24.25 -53.80
CA ASN A 331 15.40 -22.92 -53.40
C ASN A 331 15.36 -22.74 -51.87
N ARG A 332 15.80 -23.73 -51.08
CA ARG A 332 15.75 -23.65 -49.62
C ARG A 332 16.81 -22.70 -49.07
N ILE A 333 16.41 -21.87 -48.11
CA ILE A 333 17.30 -20.95 -47.40
C ILE A 333 17.94 -21.69 -46.21
N GLY A 334 19.23 -21.97 -46.32
CA GLY A 334 20.05 -22.56 -45.24
C GLY A 334 20.78 -21.52 -44.38
N GLY A 335 21.50 -22.00 -43.36
CA GLY A 335 22.40 -21.19 -42.54
C GLY A 335 21.75 -20.34 -41.44
N PRO A 336 22.55 -19.51 -40.72
CA PRO A 336 22.07 -18.70 -39.61
C PRO A 336 21.04 -17.65 -40.05
N LEU A 337 20.24 -17.14 -39.09
CA LEU A 337 19.32 -16.03 -39.34
C LEU A 337 20.08 -14.78 -39.74
N ARG A 338 19.66 -14.17 -40.85
CA ARG A 338 20.15 -12.87 -41.31
C ARG A 338 19.33 -11.73 -40.70
N TYR A 339 19.93 -10.54 -40.70
CA TYR A 339 19.30 -9.34 -40.15
C TYR A 339 18.01 -8.95 -40.90
N ASP A 340 17.97 -9.12 -42.22
CA ASP A 340 16.78 -8.81 -43.03
C ASP A 340 15.59 -9.71 -42.66
N GLU A 341 15.83 -10.97 -42.27
CA GLU A 341 14.79 -11.90 -41.81
C GLU A 341 14.19 -11.45 -40.48
N ILE A 342 15.02 -10.99 -39.56
CA ILE A 342 14.61 -10.43 -38.27
C ILE A 342 13.86 -9.11 -38.47
N LEU A 343 14.31 -8.26 -39.41
CA LEU A 343 13.64 -7.02 -39.75
C LEU A 343 12.26 -7.26 -40.38
N LYS A 344 12.12 -8.27 -41.26
CA LYS A 344 10.82 -8.68 -41.81
C LYS A 344 9.87 -9.12 -40.71
N GLU A 345 10.38 -9.83 -39.70
CA GLU A 345 9.59 -10.18 -38.52
C GLU A 345 9.22 -8.96 -37.67
N GLU A 346 10.15 -8.02 -37.47
CA GLU A 346 9.88 -6.77 -36.75
C GLU A 346 8.81 -5.93 -37.47
N LYS A 347 8.92 -5.74 -38.79
CA LYS A 347 7.91 -5.06 -39.61
C LYS A 347 6.54 -5.74 -39.54
N TRP A 348 6.52 -7.07 -39.58
CA TRP A 348 5.27 -7.83 -39.44
C TRP A 348 4.60 -7.59 -38.09
N TRP A 349 5.38 -7.57 -37.00
CA TRP A 349 4.85 -7.22 -35.69
C TRP A 349 4.32 -5.80 -35.65
N ILE A 350 5.04 -4.83 -36.20
CA ILE A 350 4.61 -3.43 -36.29
C ILE A 350 3.28 -3.34 -37.04
N ALA A 351 3.16 -3.97 -38.21
CA ALA A 351 1.92 -4.04 -38.97
C ALA A 351 0.79 -4.64 -38.12
N LYS A 352 1.07 -5.74 -37.39
CA LYS A 352 0.11 -6.41 -36.53
C LYS A 352 -0.42 -5.50 -35.42
N VAL A 353 0.45 -4.78 -34.70
CA VAL A 353 -0.01 -3.84 -33.67
C VAL A 353 -0.67 -2.59 -34.24
N GLN A 354 -0.30 -2.16 -35.45
CA GLN A 354 -0.95 -1.03 -36.11
C GLN A 354 -2.37 -1.35 -36.59
N LYS A 355 -2.66 -2.61 -36.94
CA LYS A 355 -4.02 -3.07 -37.25
C LYS A 355 -4.97 -3.00 -36.05
N LEU A 356 -4.44 -2.98 -34.82
CA LEU A 356 -5.24 -2.85 -33.59
C LEU A 356 -5.66 -1.41 -33.29
N ILE A 357 -5.17 -0.43 -34.06
CA ILE A 357 -5.52 0.99 -33.88
C ILE A 357 -6.89 1.22 -34.49
N SER A 358 -7.84 1.73 -33.70
CA SER A 358 -9.18 2.04 -34.20
C SER A 358 -9.18 3.29 -35.10
N GLU A 359 -10.15 3.39 -36.01
CA GLU A 359 -10.32 4.61 -36.83
C GLU A 359 -10.55 5.85 -35.96
N GLU A 360 -11.23 5.73 -34.83
CA GLU A 360 -11.41 6.83 -33.86
C GLU A 360 -10.06 7.28 -33.23
N GLU A 361 -9.13 6.35 -32.98
CA GLU A 361 -7.78 6.68 -32.51
C GLU A 361 -6.92 7.31 -33.59
N ARG A 362 -7.11 6.94 -34.86
CA ARG A 362 -6.49 7.62 -36.01
C ARG A 362 -7.02 9.04 -36.13
N GLU A 363 -8.32 9.21 -35.95
CA GLU A 363 -9.00 10.49 -36.13
C GLU A 363 -8.69 11.50 -35.01
N LYS A 364 -8.56 11.04 -33.76
CA LYS A 364 -8.08 11.85 -32.63
C LYS A 364 -6.62 12.30 -32.77
N ARG A 365 -5.90 11.79 -33.76
CA ARG A 365 -4.47 12.00 -33.97
C ARG A 365 -4.15 12.58 -35.35
N LYS A 366 -5.10 13.33 -35.95
CA LYS A 366 -4.88 14.09 -37.20
C LYS A 366 -3.59 14.94 -37.14
N ASP A 367 -3.27 15.48 -35.98
CA ASP A 367 -2.04 16.26 -35.72
C ASP A 367 -0.73 15.50 -35.96
N LEU A 368 -0.75 14.16 -35.98
CA LEU A 368 0.43 13.32 -36.23
C LEU A 368 0.70 13.04 -37.71
N ASN A 369 -0.20 13.47 -38.61
CA ASN A 369 -0.12 13.27 -40.06
C ASN A 369 0.35 11.84 -40.40
N LEU A 370 -0.45 10.86 -39.96
CA LEU A 370 -0.15 9.44 -40.15
C LEU A 370 -0.34 9.06 -41.61
N GLN A 371 0.71 8.53 -42.23
CA GLN A 371 0.67 8.05 -43.61
C GLN A 371 1.19 6.62 -43.68
N THR A 372 0.69 5.86 -44.66
CA THR A 372 1.16 4.50 -44.92
C THR A 372 2.38 4.57 -45.82
N ASN A 373 3.46 3.91 -45.43
CA ASN A 373 4.69 3.82 -46.22
C ASN A 373 4.64 2.68 -47.26
N GLN A 374 5.73 2.49 -48.02
CA GLN A 374 5.83 1.44 -49.05
C GLN A 374 5.72 0.00 -48.48
N ASP A 375 6.03 -0.19 -47.20
CA ASP A 375 5.89 -1.47 -46.50
C ASP A 375 4.48 -1.71 -45.92
N GLY A 376 3.53 -0.79 -46.14
CA GLY A 376 2.19 -0.86 -45.56
C GLY A 376 2.14 -0.49 -44.07
N LEU A 377 3.17 0.17 -43.54
CA LEU A 377 3.26 0.59 -42.13
C LEU A 377 2.89 2.06 -41.95
N LEU A 378 2.21 2.38 -40.85
CA LEU A 378 1.92 3.76 -40.48
C LEU A 378 3.16 4.47 -39.94
N GLU A 379 3.47 5.63 -40.50
CA GLU A 379 4.54 6.52 -40.08
C GLU A 379 4.03 7.94 -39.83
N CYS A 380 4.64 8.65 -38.88
CA CYS A 380 4.35 10.05 -38.60
C CYS A 380 5.16 10.95 -39.52
N ARG A 381 4.49 11.78 -40.32
CA ARG A 381 5.15 12.74 -41.21
C ARG A 381 5.08 14.16 -40.67
N GLY A 382 6.16 14.58 -40.01
CA GLY A 382 6.32 15.93 -39.47
C GLY A 382 6.91 16.93 -40.48
N ARG A 383 7.39 18.06 -39.96
CA ARG A 383 8.00 19.14 -40.77
C ARG A 383 9.39 18.81 -41.33
N ILE A 384 10.04 17.78 -40.82
CA ILE A 384 11.38 17.37 -41.27
C ILE A 384 11.20 16.33 -42.36
N GLU A 385 11.44 16.73 -43.60
CA GLU A 385 11.40 15.83 -44.75
C GLU A 385 12.47 14.73 -44.62
N GLY A 386 12.10 13.51 -44.97
CA GLY A 386 13.00 12.34 -44.92
C GLY A 386 13.14 11.67 -43.54
N HIS A 387 12.61 12.25 -42.46
CA HIS A 387 12.63 11.62 -41.13
C HIS A 387 11.22 11.21 -40.67
N TYR A 388 10.80 10.00 -41.07
CA TYR A 388 9.48 9.45 -40.75
C TYR A 388 9.58 8.35 -39.70
N SER A 389 9.01 8.59 -38.52
CA SER A 389 9.03 7.64 -37.41
C SER A 389 7.83 6.71 -37.49
N LEU A 390 8.06 5.40 -37.29
CA LEU A 390 6.98 4.40 -37.29
C LEU A 390 6.07 4.60 -36.08
N TYR A 391 4.77 4.68 -36.33
CA TYR A 391 3.79 4.86 -35.26
C TYR A 391 3.56 3.55 -34.50
N LEU A 392 3.60 3.58 -33.17
CA LEU A 392 3.29 2.42 -32.33
C LEU A 392 2.33 2.81 -31.20
N PRO A 393 1.24 2.04 -30.99
CA PRO A 393 0.31 2.31 -29.90
C PRO A 393 0.96 2.03 -28.54
N ASP A 394 0.76 2.91 -27.56
CA ASP A 394 1.40 2.83 -26.23
C ASP A 394 0.84 1.72 -25.34
N ALA A 395 -0.41 1.32 -25.59
CA ALA A 395 -1.09 0.24 -24.88
C ALA A 395 -0.62 -1.16 -25.31
N ALA A 396 0.03 -1.29 -26.47
CA ALA A 396 0.41 -2.60 -26.97
C ALA A 396 1.61 -3.21 -26.24
N LEU A 397 1.55 -4.54 -26.04
CA LEU A 397 2.63 -5.31 -25.43
C LEU A 397 3.94 -5.18 -26.23
N PHE A 398 3.87 -5.20 -27.56
CA PHE A 398 5.03 -5.01 -28.44
C PHE A 398 5.77 -3.71 -28.14
N SER A 399 5.03 -2.60 -28.01
CA SER A 399 5.60 -1.29 -27.66
C SER A 399 6.30 -1.34 -26.29
N THR A 400 5.72 -2.02 -25.30
CA THR A 400 6.34 -2.19 -23.99
C THR A 400 7.64 -3.00 -24.08
N LYS A 401 7.63 -4.15 -24.77
CA LYS A 401 8.81 -5.01 -24.96
C LYS A 401 9.90 -4.32 -25.80
N LEU A 402 9.52 -3.46 -26.74
CA LEU A 402 10.42 -2.60 -27.50
C LEU A 402 11.11 -1.58 -26.60
N VAL A 403 10.35 -0.86 -25.76
CA VAL A 403 10.93 0.08 -24.79
C VAL A 403 11.86 -0.63 -23.80
N GLU A 404 11.53 -1.84 -23.36
CA GLU A 404 12.43 -2.65 -22.54
C GLU A 404 13.74 -3.02 -23.26
N ARG A 405 13.69 -3.36 -24.55
CA ARG A 405 14.87 -3.65 -25.37
C ARG A 405 15.78 -2.42 -25.45
N GLU A 406 15.22 -1.26 -25.81
CA GLU A 406 15.99 -0.02 -25.97
C GLU A 406 16.51 0.51 -24.62
N HIS A 407 15.76 0.34 -23.53
CA HIS A 407 16.22 0.67 -22.19
C HIS A 407 17.47 -0.14 -21.79
N ARG A 408 17.50 -1.45 -22.10
CA ARG A 408 18.68 -2.30 -21.86
C ARG A 408 19.83 -1.96 -22.81
N ALA A 409 19.53 -1.67 -24.08
CA ALA A 409 20.53 -1.28 -25.07
C ALA A 409 21.23 0.05 -24.75
N THR A 410 20.54 0.95 -24.05
CA THR A 410 21.11 2.20 -23.52
C THR A 410 21.81 2.03 -22.17
N LEU A 411 22.21 0.79 -21.81
CA LEU A 411 22.88 0.45 -20.54
C LEU A 411 22.11 0.94 -19.30
N HIS A 412 20.80 0.71 -19.27
CA HIS A 412 19.91 1.19 -18.21
C HIS A 412 19.86 2.72 -18.07
N GLY A 413 20.03 3.42 -19.19
CA GLY A 413 19.96 4.86 -19.29
C GLY A 413 18.73 5.50 -18.64
N GLY A 414 18.86 6.77 -18.28
CA GLY A 414 17.76 7.57 -17.76
C GLY A 414 16.57 7.68 -18.73
N ILE A 415 15.48 8.28 -18.25
CA ILE A 415 14.25 8.43 -19.03
C ILE A 415 14.53 9.16 -20.36
N SER A 416 15.27 10.27 -20.31
CA SER A 416 15.59 11.06 -21.50
C SER A 416 16.40 10.27 -22.52
N LEU A 417 17.45 9.55 -22.10
CA LEU A 417 18.29 8.76 -23.00
C LEU A 417 17.50 7.64 -23.68
N THR A 418 16.68 6.91 -22.92
CA THR A 418 15.81 5.85 -23.45
C THR A 418 14.80 6.44 -24.46
N MET A 419 14.20 7.59 -24.15
CA MET A 419 13.26 8.27 -25.04
C MET A 419 13.93 8.72 -26.35
N THR A 420 15.13 9.30 -26.27
CA THR A 420 15.88 9.74 -27.45
C THR A 420 16.17 8.55 -28.37
N ARG A 421 16.61 7.43 -27.81
CA ARG A 421 16.88 6.21 -28.57
C ARG A 421 15.64 5.71 -29.32
N ILE A 422 14.48 5.70 -28.67
CA ILE A 422 13.22 5.25 -29.29
C ILE A 422 12.77 6.19 -30.39
N ARG A 423 12.88 7.51 -30.17
CA ARG A 423 12.46 8.55 -31.13
C ARG A 423 13.27 8.59 -32.42
N GLN A 424 14.43 7.93 -32.48
CA GLN A 424 15.19 7.76 -33.72
C GLN A 424 14.42 6.96 -34.77
N ARG A 425 13.50 6.08 -34.36
CA ARG A 425 12.80 5.16 -35.27
C ARG A 425 11.30 5.08 -35.04
N TYR A 426 10.81 5.37 -33.84
CA TYR A 426 9.42 5.13 -33.45
C TYR A 426 8.80 6.35 -32.78
N TRP A 427 7.53 6.57 -33.11
CA TRP A 427 6.66 7.50 -32.39
C TRP A 427 5.66 6.72 -31.54
N ILE A 428 5.84 6.80 -30.22
CA ILE A 428 4.96 6.13 -29.24
C ILE A 428 4.22 7.20 -28.42
N PRO A 429 2.88 7.16 -28.35
CA PRO A 429 2.12 8.06 -27.49
C PRO A 429 2.52 7.89 -26.02
N LYS A 430 2.47 8.97 -25.22
CA LYS A 430 2.78 8.89 -23.78
C LYS A 430 4.12 8.20 -23.46
N LEU A 431 5.10 8.24 -24.37
CA LEU A 431 6.36 7.50 -24.30
C LEU A 431 7.07 7.69 -22.94
N ARG A 432 7.08 8.91 -22.41
CA ARG A 432 7.69 9.20 -21.10
C ARG A 432 7.08 8.36 -19.97
N SER A 433 5.76 8.18 -19.97
CA SER A 433 5.05 7.34 -19.00
C SER A 433 5.43 5.87 -19.16
N LEU A 434 5.47 5.39 -20.41
CA LEU A 434 5.88 4.03 -20.73
C LEU A 434 7.31 3.73 -20.28
N VAL A 435 8.25 4.64 -20.55
CA VAL A 435 9.65 4.52 -20.12
C VAL A 435 9.77 4.54 -18.59
N LYS A 436 9.01 5.40 -17.89
CA LYS A 436 8.96 5.40 -16.42
C LYS A 436 8.53 4.04 -15.87
N ARG A 437 7.47 3.46 -16.44
CA ARG A 437 6.94 2.14 -16.05
C ARG A 437 7.94 1.01 -16.30
N VAL A 438 8.58 1.01 -17.48
CA VAL A 438 9.62 0.02 -17.81
C VAL A 438 10.79 0.12 -16.85
N ARG A 439 11.27 1.34 -16.58
CA ARG A 439 12.41 1.56 -15.68
C ARG A 439 12.09 1.21 -14.22
N SER A 440 10.89 1.52 -13.72
CA SER A 440 10.48 1.15 -12.36
C SER A 440 10.35 -0.35 -12.17
N ASN A 441 10.03 -1.10 -13.24
CA ASN A 441 9.93 -2.55 -13.21
C ASN A 441 11.25 -3.26 -13.53
N CYS A 442 12.26 -2.53 -14.01
CA CYS A 442 13.56 -3.09 -14.36
C CYS A 442 14.35 -3.48 -13.11
N TRP A 443 14.66 -4.78 -12.97
CA TRP A 443 15.44 -5.28 -11.84
C TRP A 443 16.84 -4.66 -11.73
N GLY A 444 17.51 -4.43 -12.87
CA GLY A 444 18.81 -3.74 -12.91
C GLY A 444 18.73 -2.33 -12.32
N CYS A 445 17.70 -1.56 -12.68
CA CYS A 445 17.49 -0.22 -12.10
C CYS A 445 17.09 -0.27 -10.63
N LYS A 446 16.23 -1.22 -10.23
CA LYS A 446 15.83 -1.38 -8.81
C LYS A 446 17.04 -1.67 -7.92
N ARG A 447 17.92 -2.58 -8.37
CA ARG A 447 19.15 -2.93 -7.64
C ARG A 447 20.07 -1.73 -7.46
N SER A 448 20.29 -0.95 -8.52
CA SER A 448 21.17 0.23 -8.46
C SER A 448 20.57 1.43 -7.71
N GLN A 449 19.25 1.48 -7.53
CA GLN A 449 18.54 2.56 -6.82
C GLN A 449 18.19 2.23 -5.37
N ALA A 450 18.49 1.01 -4.92
CA ALA A 450 18.28 0.62 -3.53
C ALA A 450 19.11 1.54 -2.64
N LYS A 451 18.43 2.38 -1.85
CA LYS A 451 19.08 3.16 -0.81
C LYS A 451 19.33 2.23 0.38
N PRO A 452 20.48 2.37 1.08
CA PRO A 452 20.62 1.79 2.41
C PRO A 452 19.43 2.26 3.27
N LEU A 453 18.95 1.41 4.18
CA LEU A 453 17.99 1.82 5.20
C LEU A 453 18.59 3.06 5.89
N GLY A 454 17.89 4.20 5.84
CA GLY A 454 18.41 5.42 6.45
C GLY A 454 18.64 5.22 7.94
N ASP A 455 19.71 5.80 8.48
CA ASP A 455 19.98 5.71 9.92
C ASP A 455 18.74 6.22 10.69
N PRO A 456 18.25 5.47 11.70
CA PRO A 456 17.17 5.94 12.54
C PRO A 456 17.55 7.27 13.20
N SER A 457 16.55 8.12 13.46
CA SER A 457 16.73 9.36 14.21
C SER A 457 17.54 9.10 15.49
N SER A 458 18.60 9.89 15.73
CA SER A 458 19.48 9.71 16.89
C SER A 458 18.65 9.70 18.18
N GLY A 459 18.69 8.59 18.91
CA GLY A 459 18.02 8.46 20.19
C GLY A 459 18.62 9.40 21.26
N PRO A 460 17.92 9.62 22.37
CA PRO A 460 18.44 10.43 23.48
C PRO A 460 19.75 9.84 24.02
N LEU A 461 20.68 10.72 24.43
CA LEU A 461 21.94 10.27 25.04
C LEU A 461 21.64 9.46 26.32
N PRO A 462 22.33 8.33 26.56
CA PRO A 462 22.18 7.57 27.80
C PRO A 462 22.43 8.45 29.02
N SER A 463 21.67 8.24 30.10
CA SER A 463 21.87 8.96 31.37
C SER A 463 23.30 8.84 31.88
N SER A 464 23.97 7.71 31.66
CA SER A 464 25.39 7.51 31.99
C SER A 464 26.37 8.48 31.32
N ARG A 465 25.95 9.21 30.27
CA ARG A 465 26.73 10.29 29.63
C ARG A 465 26.41 11.69 30.16
N THR A 466 25.32 11.87 30.90
CA THR A 466 24.82 13.20 31.33
C THR A 466 24.71 13.35 32.84
N THR A 467 24.61 12.25 33.58
CA THR A 467 24.54 12.23 35.05
C THR A 467 25.75 11.50 35.65
N GLY A 468 26.43 12.15 36.60
CA GLY A 468 27.56 11.57 37.31
C GLY A 468 28.28 12.61 38.17
N ASN A 469 28.87 12.16 39.29
CA ASN A 469 29.52 13.06 40.26
C ASN A 469 31.05 12.95 40.27
N THR A 470 31.60 11.81 39.80
CA THR A 470 33.06 11.54 39.85
C THR A 470 33.66 11.40 38.45
N PRO A 471 34.75 12.14 38.13
CA PRO A 471 35.49 11.96 36.88
C PRO A 471 35.94 10.50 36.70
N TYR A 472 35.95 10.02 35.45
CA TYR A 472 36.34 8.67 35.06
C TYR A 472 35.52 7.51 35.67
N SER A 473 34.38 7.79 36.31
CA SER A 473 33.44 6.74 36.74
C SER A 473 32.85 5.97 35.56
N VAL A 474 32.46 6.70 34.50
CA VAL A 474 31.98 6.12 33.24
C VAL A 474 32.94 6.53 32.12
N ILE A 475 33.58 5.55 31.50
CA ILE A 475 34.57 5.79 30.43
C ILE A 475 34.19 5.09 29.13
N GLY A 476 34.57 5.70 28.02
CA GLY A 476 34.70 5.05 26.71
C GLY A 476 36.16 4.70 26.46
N VAL A 477 36.40 3.54 25.87
CA VAL A 477 37.74 3.05 25.52
C VAL A 477 37.78 2.70 24.05
N ASP A 478 38.78 3.21 23.36
CA ASP A 478 39.00 2.95 21.94
C ASP A 478 40.50 2.90 21.62
N PHE A 479 40.83 2.33 20.46
CA PHE A 479 42.18 2.32 19.93
C PHE A 479 42.31 3.32 18.77
N ALA A 480 43.35 4.15 18.84
CA ALA A 480 43.78 4.96 17.71
C ALA A 480 45.08 4.39 17.12
N GLY A 481 45.11 4.14 15.81
CA GLY A 481 46.29 3.65 15.12
C GLY A 481 45.97 2.84 13.86
N PRO A 482 46.98 2.18 13.27
CA PRO A 482 48.36 2.11 13.75
C PRO A 482 49.14 3.42 13.52
N ILE A 483 49.91 3.83 14.51
CA ILE A 483 50.96 4.84 14.37
C ILE A 483 52.26 4.09 14.03
N LEU A 484 52.89 4.45 12.91
CA LEU A 484 54.15 3.85 12.51
C LEU A 484 55.31 4.57 13.19
N TYR A 485 56.23 3.81 13.79
CA TYR A 485 57.47 4.33 14.34
C TYR A 485 58.66 3.52 13.85
N ARG A 486 59.80 4.19 13.71
CA ARG A 486 61.04 3.58 13.25
C ARG A 486 61.80 3.02 14.46
N ALA A 487 61.82 1.70 14.61
CA ALA A 487 62.55 1.02 15.66
C ALA A 487 64.05 0.91 15.34
N SER A 488 64.41 0.88 14.05
CA SER A 488 65.80 0.97 13.57
C SER A 488 65.86 1.51 12.13
N LYS A 489 67.05 1.79 11.59
CA LYS A 489 67.22 2.34 10.22
C LYS A 489 66.46 1.57 9.12
N LYS A 490 66.16 0.29 9.31
CA LYS A 490 65.45 -0.57 8.34
C LYS A 490 64.16 -1.21 8.88
N ILE A 491 63.78 -0.98 10.14
CA ILE A 491 62.65 -1.66 10.77
C ILE A 491 61.65 -0.62 11.26
N GLU A 492 60.47 -0.63 10.63
CA GLU A 492 59.29 0.09 11.09
C GLU A 492 58.38 -0.85 11.87
N ARG A 493 57.83 -0.35 12.97
CA ARG A 493 56.89 -1.06 13.85
C ARG A 493 55.63 -0.23 14.03
N LYS A 494 54.56 -0.91 14.39
CA LYS A 494 53.28 -0.28 14.72
C LYS A 494 53.22 -0.02 16.22
N ALA A 495 52.59 1.09 16.58
CA ALA A 495 52.14 1.39 17.93
C ALA A 495 50.68 1.83 17.86
N TYR A 496 49.98 1.69 18.97
CA TYR A 496 48.57 1.99 19.10
C TYR A 496 48.37 2.85 20.35
N LEU A 497 47.51 3.86 20.27
CA LEU A 497 47.10 4.63 21.43
C LEU A 497 45.82 4.04 21.97
N VAL A 498 45.81 3.65 23.23
CA VAL A 498 44.57 3.40 23.97
C VAL A 498 44.05 4.74 24.46
N VAL A 499 42.82 5.03 24.09
CA VAL A 499 42.12 6.27 24.43
C VAL A 499 41.09 5.97 25.50
N PHE A 500 41.32 6.43 26.72
CA PHE A 500 40.33 6.37 27.80
C PHE A 500 39.65 7.74 27.92
N ALA A 501 38.43 7.86 27.40
CA ALA A 501 37.65 9.09 27.41
C ALA A 501 36.60 9.07 28.52
N CYS A 502 36.65 10.04 29.43
CA CYS A 502 35.64 10.22 30.46
C CYS A 502 34.32 10.71 29.86
N SER A 503 33.21 10.04 30.16
CA SER A 503 31.89 10.41 29.66
C SER A 503 31.38 11.72 30.28
N LEU A 504 31.72 11.99 31.54
CA LEU A 504 31.31 13.18 32.28
C LEU A 504 32.11 14.44 31.89
N THR A 505 33.43 14.44 32.10
CA THR A 505 34.28 15.62 31.89
C THR A 505 34.79 15.77 30.46
N ARG A 506 34.62 14.76 29.60
CA ARG A 506 35.31 14.64 28.29
C ARG A 506 36.83 14.61 28.37
N GLY A 507 37.41 14.49 29.56
CA GLY A 507 38.85 14.31 29.75
C GLY A 507 39.34 13.01 29.12
N VAL A 508 40.49 13.08 28.45
CA VAL A 508 41.09 11.94 27.76
C VAL A 508 42.39 11.56 28.46
N HIS A 509 42.55 10.27 28.76
CA HIS A 509 43.82 9.67 29.20
C HIS A 509 44.32 8.77 28.07
N LEU A 510 45.54 9.02 27.60
CA LEU A 510 46.14 8.29 26.49
C LEU A 510 47.28 7.41 27.02
N GLU A 511 47.33 6.16 26.56
CA GLU A 511 48.49 5.29 26.75
C GLU A 511 48.97 4.71 25.43
N LEU A 512 50.29 4.64 25.24
CA LEU A 512 50.90 4.06 24.05
C LEU A 512 51.17 2.57 24.27
N LEU A 513 50.68 1.73 23.36
CA LEU A 513 50.89 0.30 23.29
C LEU A 513 51.64 -0.10 22.03
N LYS A 514 52.33 -1.25 22.07
CA LYS A 514 53.10 -1.78 20.94
C LYS A 514 52.23 -2.67 20.05
N SER A 515 51.14 -3.20 20.59
CA SER A 515 50.21 -4.11 19.94
C SER A 515 48.77 -3.86 20.39
N LEU A 516 47.84 -4.54 19.73
CA LEU A 516 46.44 -4.61 20.15
C LEU A 516 46.17 -5.87 20.99
N GLU A 517 47.19 -6.51 21.55
CA GLU A 517 46.99 -7.72 22.33
C GLU A 517 46.30 -7.43 23.67
N THR A 518 45.48 -8.37 24.11
CA THR A 518 44.69 -8.23 25.34
C THR A 518 45.57 -8.04 26.57
N GLU A 519 46.73 -8.68 26.62
CA GLU A 519 47.64 -8.55 27.75
C GLU A 519 48.21 -7.12 27.87
N GLU A 520 48.66 -6.54 26.77
CA GLU A 520 49.15 -5.16 26.75
C GLU A 520 48.04 -4.17 27.13
N PHE A 521 46.81 -4.41 26.64
CA PHE A 521 45.65 -3.63 27.03
C PHE A 521 45.35 -3.74 28.54
N LEU A 522 45.34 -4.95 29.11
CA LEU A 522 45.06 -5.16 30.52
C LEU A 522 46.10 -4.49 31.42
N GLN A 523 47.38 -4.51 31.04
CA GLN A 523 48.43 -3.79 31.77
C GLN A 523 48.20 -2.27 31.71
N SER A 524 47.81 -1.74 30.54
CA SER A 524 47.43 -0.33 30.40
C SER A 524 46.22 0.04 31.24
N PHE A 525 45.19 -0.81 31.23
CA PHE A 525 43.98 -0.58 32.00
C PHE A 525 44.25 -0.60 33.51
N LYS A 526 45.14 -1.49 33.99
CA LYS A 526 45.60 -1.50 35.38
C LYS A 526 46.31 -0.17 35.75
N ARG A 527 47.20 0.35 34.89
CA ARG A 527 47.86 1.64 35.11
C ARG A 527 46.87 2.81 35.12
N PHE A 528 45.89 2.78 34.22
CA PHE A 528 44.80 3.74 34.21
C PHE A 528 44.03 3.72 35.54
N ILE A 529 43.60 2.55 36.01
CA ILE A 529 42.86 2.39 37.28
C ILE A 529 43.69 2.91 38.46
N ALA A 530 44.98 2.57 38.53
CA ALA A 530 45.86 3.01 39.61
C ALA A 530 45.98 4.55 39.69
N ARG A 531 45.89 5.24 38.54
CA ARG A 531 46.04 6.71 38.46
C ARG A 531 44.73 7.48 38.54
N ARG A 532 43.66 6.94 37.98
CA ARG A 532 42.37 7.65 37.77
C ARG A 532 41.23 7.08 38.62
N GLY A 533 41.47 5.99 39.34
CA GLY A 533 40.46 5.25 40.09
C GLY A 533 39.77 4.19 39.23
N ARG A 534 39.06 3.29 39.91
CA ARG A 534 38.32 2.19 39.26
C ARG A 534 37.03 2.71 38.62
N PRO A 535 36.85 2.57 37.29
CA PRO A 535 35.60 2.95 36.64
C PRO A 535 34.47 1.99 37.06
N SER A 536 33.25 2.51 37.17
CA SER A 536 32.05 1.71 37.38
C SER A 536 31.53 1.11 36.07
N VAL A 537 31.70 1.84 34.96
CA VAL A 537 31.26 1.42 33.62
C VAL A 537 32.32 1.74 32.58
N VAL A 538 32.61 0.76 31.72
CA VAL A 538 33.53 0.88 30.58
C VAL A 538 32.76 0.52 29.31
N TYR A 539 32.68 1.47 28.37
CA TYR A 539 32.14 1.26 27.03
C TYR A 539 33.29 1.07 26.04
N SER A 540 33.16 0.10 25.15
CA SER A 540 34.09 -0.12 24.03
C SER A 540 33.32 -0.55 22.79
N ASP A 541 34.00 -0.64 21.66
CA ASP A 541 33.50 -1.35 20.50
C ASP A 541 33.57 -2.89 20.72
N ASN A 542 33.21 -3.64 19.67
CA ASN A 542 33.24 -5.10 19.68
C ASN A 542 34.61 -5.69 19.30
N GLY A 543 35.70 -4.91 19.41
CA GLY A 543 37.05 -5.34 19.13
C GLY A 543 37.45 -6.61 19.90
N ALA A 544 38.17 -7.51 19.23
CA ALA A 544 38.54 -8.81 19.79
C ALA A 544 39.31 -8.68 21.12
N THR A 545 40.20 -7.68 21.20
CA THR A 545 40.99 -7.34 22.39
C THR A 545 40.11 -7.06 23.61
N PHE A 546 39.06 -6.25 23.43
CA PHE A 546 38.15 -5.87 24.52
C PHE A 546 37.24 -7.02 24.94
N LYS A 547 36.75 -7.83 24.00
CA LYS A 547 35.95 -9.03 24.33
C LYS A 547 36.75 -10.04 25.15
N ALA A 548 38.01 -10.25 24.78
CA ALA A 548 38.93 -11.09 25.55
C ALA A 548 39.24 -10.48 26.92
N ALA A 549 39.46 -9.16 27.01
CA ALA A 549 39.67 -8.47 28.28
C ALA A 549 38.46 -8.59 29.23
N VAL A 550 37.24 -8.47 28.73
CA VAL A 550 36.00 -8.67 29.51
C VAL A 550 35.91 -10.10 30.05
N THR A 551 36.26 -11.08 29.23
CA THR A 551 36.27 -12.49 29.64
C THR A 551 37.25 -12.73 30.79
N TRP A 552 38.46 -12.17 30.67
CA TRP A 552 39.48 -12.22 31.72
C TRP A 552 39.03 -11.49 33.00
N LEU A 553 38.52 -10.26 32.90
CA LEU A 553 38.03 -9.47 34.03
C LEU A 553 36.88 -10.16 34.77
N ARG A 554 35.95 -10.80 34.05
CA ARG A 554 34.86 -11.58 34.66
C ARG A 554 35.37 -12.79 35.43
N LYS A 555 36.46 -13.43 34.99
CA LYS A 555 37.09 -14.53 35.72
C LYS A 555 37.69 -14.04 37.04
N VAL A 556 38.47 -12.97 36.99
CA VAL A 556 39.07 -12.34 38.18
C VAL A 556 38.01 -11.89 39.19
N TRP A 557 36.90 -11.30 38.71
CA TRP A 557 35.79 -10.90 39.59
C TRP A 557 35.13 -12.05 40.33
N LYS A 558 35.03 -13.23 39.70
CA LYS A 558 34.48 -14.42 40.34
C LYS A 558 35.41 -14.95 41.43
N GLU A 559 36.72 -14.90 41.17
CA GLU A 559 37.75 -15.31 42.12
C GLU A 559 37.84 -14.34 43.32
N GLU A 560 37.79 -13.01 43.11
CA GLU A 560 37.74 -12.01 44.19
C GLU A 560 36.51 -12.21 45.12
N LYS A 561 35.32 -12.40 44.55
CA LYS A 561 34.10 -12.64 45.35
C LYS A 561 34.17 -13.94 46.16
N PHE A 562 34.84 -14.95 45.62
CA PHE A 562 35.08 -16.22 46.33
C PHE A 562 36.05 -16.02 47.51
N HIS A 563 37.07 -15.17 47.36
CA HIS A 563 37.99 -14.81 48.44
C HIS A 563 37.33 -13.94 49.53
N GLU A 564 36.48 -12.96 49.18
CA GLU A 564 35.72 -12.19 50.17
C GLU A 564 34.78 -13.08 51.00
N LEU A 565 34.09 -14.04 50.36
CA LEU A 565 33.21 -14.99 51.04
C LEU A 565 33.96 -15.98 51.96
N SER A 566 35.18 -16.39 51.59
CA SER A 566 36.00 -17.28 52.42
C SER A 566 36.69 -16.56 53.58
N SER A 567 37.02 -15.27 53.43
CA SER A 567 37.54 -14.43 54.53
C SER A 567 36.49 -14.08 55.59
N LEU A 568 35.20 -14.26 55.30
CA LEU A 568 34.09 -14.11 56.26
C LEU A 568 33.80 -15.40 57.06
N GLN A 569 34.48 -16.50 56.75
CA GLN A 569 34.36 -17.79 57.44
C GLN A 569 35.64 -18.20 58.21
N ALA A 570 36.58 -17.28 58.40
CA ALA A 570 37.81 -17.49 59.18
C ALA A 570 37.82 -16.65 60.46
#